data_AF-A0A948YYI6-F1
#
_entry.id   AF-A0A948YYI6-F1
#
_cell.length_a   1.000
_cell.length_b   1.000
_cell.length_c   1.000
_cell.angle_alpha   90.00
_cell.angle_beta   90.00
_cell.angle_gamma   90.00
#
_symmetry.space_group_name_H-M   'P 1'
#
loop_
_entity.id
_entity.type
_entity.pdbx_description
1 polymer ?
#
loop_
_entity_poly.entity_id
_entity_poly.type
_entity_poly.pdbx_seq_one_letter_code
_entity_poly.pdbx_strand_id
1 'polypeptide(L)' 'MDPEKIMEEMSIQLSEALMALKKSKTIEEKVAYSQVVKNLSDAMGVFLNLAADSMMEDYYLKDD' A
#
# COMPACT_ATOMS: atom_id res chain seq x y z
N MET A 1 -14.70 -7.20 -4.38
CA MET A 1 -13.60 -6.55 -3.63
C MET A 1 -13.78 -5.07 -3.85
N ASP A 2 -13.86 -4.28 -2.78
CA ASP A 2 -14.00 -2.83 -2.86
C ASP A 2 -12.60 -2.20 -2.83
N PRO A 3 -12.14 -1.54 -3.92
CA PRO A 3 -10.80 -0.97 -4.01
C PRO A 3 -10.51 0.07 -2.92
N GLU A 4 -11.50 0.88 -2.54
CA GLU A 4 -11.33 1.91 -1.50
C GLU A 4 -11.08 1.25 -0.14
N LYS A 5 -11.87 0.23 0.18
CA LYS A 5 -11.71 -0.56 1.40
C LYS A 5 -10.36 -1.27 1.45
N ILE A 6 -9.88 -1.83 0.33
CA ILE A 6 -8.56 -2.47 0.26
C ILE A 6 -7.46 -1.45 0.52
N MET A 7 -7.53 -0.28 -0.11
CA MET A 7 -6.56 0.80 0.11
C MET A 7 -6.55 1.31 1.55
N GLU A 8 -7.72 1.42 2.19
CA GLU A 8 -7.84 1.79 3.60
C GLU A 8 -7.18 0.74 4.51
N GLU A 9 -7.52 -0.54 4.34
CA GLU A 9 -6.95 -1.64 5.14
C GLU A 9 -5.42 -1.75 4.96
N MET A 10 -4.91 -1.57 3.74
CA MET A 10 -3.47 -1.55 3.47
C MET A 10 -2.77 -0.35 4.10
N SER A 11 -3.41 0.82 4.11
CA SER A 11 -2.87 2.03 4.74
C SER A 11 -2.78 1.88 6.27
N ILE A 12 -3.76 1.24 6.89
CA ILE A 12 -3.74 0.90 8.33
C ILE A 12 -2.56 -0.02 8.62
N GLN A 13 -2.41 -1.12 7.86
CA GLN A 13 -1.32 -2.08 8.05
C GLN A 13 0.07 -1.44 7.86
N LEU A 14 0.21 -0.53 6.89
CA LEU A 14 1.47 0.19 6.68
C LEU A 14 1.80 1.10 7.87
N SER A 15 0.80 1.82 8.40
CA SER A 15 0.95 2.66 9.58
C SER A 15 1.36 1.86 10.82
N GLU A 16 0.72 0.71 11.04
CA GLU A 16 1.07 -0.22 12.13
C GLU A 16 2.49 -0.76 11.99
N ALA A 17 2.88 -1.19 10.78
CA ALA A 17 4.23 -1.68 10.50
C ALA A 17 5.30 -0.60 10.71
N LEU A 18 5.02 0.65 10.31
CA LEU A 18 5.89 1.79 10.56
C LEU A 18 6.01 2.09 12.06
N MET A 19 4.91 2.00 12.82
CA MET A 19 4.94 2.15 14.27
C MET A 19 5.74 1.04 14.95
N ALA A 20 5.60 -0.21 14.50
CA ALA A 20 6.39 -1.34 15.00
C ALA A 20 7.88 -1.17 14.69
N LEU A 21 8.22 -0.78 13.46
CA LEU A 21 9.59 -0.43 13.06
C LEU A 21 10.16 0.70 13.93
N LYS A 22 9.38 1.75 14.20
CA LYS A 22 9.81 2.86 15.08
C LYS A 22 10.07 2.39 16.51
N LYS A 23 9.25 1.47 17.04
CA LYS A 23 9.34 0.96 18.42
C LYS A 23 10.39 -0.16 18.60
N SER A 24 10.81 -0.80 17.52
CA SER A 24 11.81 -1.87 17.54
C SER A 24 13.13 -1.43 18.18
N LYS A 25 13.73 -2.33 18.96
CA LYS A 25 14.96 -2.06 19.72
C LYS A 25 16.15 -2.82 19.16
N THR A 26 15.93 -4.00 18.60
CA THR A 26 17.01 -4.82 18.04
C THR A 26 17.17 -4.62 16.53
N ILE A 27 18.33 -5.01 16.00
CA ILE A 27 18.59 -4.94 14.55
C ILE A 27 17.68 -5.94 13.83
N GLU A 28 17.49 -7.12 14.41
CA GLU A 28 16.67 -8.19 13.86
C GLU A 28 15.20 -7.75 13.73
N GLU A 29 14.65 -7.11 14.76
CA GLU A 29 13.31 -6.53 14.72
C GLU A 29 13.21 -5.42 13.65
N LYS A 30 14.22 -4.54 13.55
CA LYS A 30 14.26 -3.49 12.52
C LYS A 30 14.26 -4.07 11.11
N VAL A 31 15.03 -5.13 10.87
CA VAL A 31 15.07 -5.80 9.57
C VAL A 31 13.72 -6.46 9.27
N ALA A 32 13.13 -7.16 10.24
CA ALA A 32 11.83 -7.79 10.06
C ALA A 32 10.73 -6.76 9.72
N TYR A 33 10.58 -5.69 10.51
CA TYR A 33 9.56 -4.68 10.26
C TYR A 33 9.84 -3.82 9.02
N SER A 34 11.10 -3.54 8.68
CA SER A 34 11.41 -2.81 7.44
C SER A 34 11.06 -3.63 6.19
N GLN A 35 11.22 -4.96 6.24
CA GLN A 35 10.77 -5.84 5.15
C GLN A 35 9.25 -5.81 5.00
N VAL A 36 8.50 -5.79 6.12
CA VAL A 36 7.03 -5.65 6.08
C VAL A 36 6.62 -4.30 5.46
N VAL A 37 7.23 -3.20 5.91
CA VAL A 37 6.98 -1.86 5.37
C VAL A 37 7.26 -1.81 3.86
N LYS A 38 8.37 -2.40 3.42
CA LYS A 38 8.72 -2.48 1.99
C LYS A 38 7.64 -3.22 1.20
N ASN A 39 7.26 -4.42 1.64
CA ASN A 39 6.28 -5.25 0.93
C ASN A 39 4.91 -4.54 0.83
N LEU A 40 4.47 -3.88 1.91
CA LEU A 40 3.21 -3.13 1.91
C LEU A 40 3.28 -1.92 0.97
N SER A 41 4.40 -1.21 0.94
CA SER A 41 4.61 -0.08 0.04
C SER A 41 4.63 -0.50 -1.43
N ASP A 42 5.30 -1.61 -1.74
CA ASP A 42 5.36 -2.18 -3.09
C ASP A 42 3.95 -2.63 -3.55
N ALA A 43 3.20 -3.30 -2.68
CA ALA A 43 1.82 -3.71 -2.95
C ALA A 43 0.90 -2.49 -3.17
N MET A 44 1.01 -1.45 -2.34
CA MET A 44 0.24 -0.21 -2.52
C MET A 44 0.55 0.45 -3.87
N GLY A 45 1.81 0.46 -4.29
CA GLY A 45 2.20 0.98 -5.60
C GLY A 45 1.51 0.25 -6.76
N VAL A 46 1.41 -1.08 -6.69
CA VAL A 46 0.67 -1.87 -7.68
C VAL A 46 -0.81 -1.49 -7.71
N PHE A 47 -1.46 -1.38 -6.53
CA PHE A 47 -2.86 -0.98 -6.45
C PHE A 47 -3.11 0.43 -6.99
N LEU A 48 -2.23 1.39 -6.68
CA LEU A 48 -2.32 2.75 -7.19
C LEU A 48 -2.18 2.81 -8.71
N ASN A 49 -1.27 2.01 -9.28
CA ASN A 49 -1.13 1.91 -10.74
C ASN A 49 -2.39 1.33 -11.38
N LEU A 50 -2.95 0.24 -10.82
CA LEU A 50 -4.20 -0.35 -11.30
C LEU A 50 -5.38 0.63 -11.24
N ALA A 51 -5.46 1.41 -10.15
CA ALA A 51 -6.50 2.43 -10.00
C ALA A 51 -6.32 3.56 -11.04
N ALA A 52 -5.08 4.00 -11.28
CA ALA A 52 -4.79 5.02 -12.29
C ALA A 52 -5.12 4.54 -13.71
N ASP A 53 -4.79 3.29 -14.04
CA ASP A 53 -5.12 2.69 -15.34
C ASP A 53 -6.65 2.59 -15.53
N SER A 54 -7.37 2.15 -14.49
CA SER A 54 -8.85 2.06 -14.52
C SER A 54 -9.51 3.44 -14.68
N MET A 55 -8.98 4.47 -14.02
CA MET A 55 -9.47 5.84 -14.15
C MET A 55 -9.17 6.43 -15.54
N MET A 56 -8.02 6.10 -16.13
CA MET A 56 -7.70 6.49 -17.51
C MET A 56 -8.66 5.84 -18.51
N GLU A 57 -8.95 4.53 -18.37
CA GLU A 57 -9.92 3.84 -19.24
C GLU A 57 -11.32 4.48 -19.18
N ASP A 58 -11.82 4.81 -17.98
CA ASP A 58 -13.13 5.47 -17.82
C ASP A 58 -13.16 6.90 -18.40
N TYR A 59 -12.01 7.59 -18.45
CA TYR A 59 -11.89 8.91 -19.08
C TYR A 59 -11.97 8.82 -20.61
N TYR A 60 -11.23 7.89 -21.23
CA TYR A 60 -11.24 7.73 -22.69
C TYR A 60 -12.56 7.15 -23.25
N LEU A 61 -13.33 6.42 -22.44
CA LEU A 61 -14.65 5.89 -22.83
C LEU A 61 -15.80 6.90 -22.71
N LYS A 62 -15.56 8.11 -22.19
CA LYS A 62 -16.56 9.18 -22.04
C LYS A 62 -16.61 10.17 -23.21
N ASP A 63 -15.67 10.07 -24.15
CA ASP A 63 -15.53 11.00 -25.28
C ASP A 63 -16.08 10.44 -26.63
N ASP A 64 -16.77 9.28 -26.64
CA ASP A 64 -17.46 8.68 -27.79
C ASP A 64 -19.00 8.78 -27.73
#